data_AF-A0A0U1DNN8-F1
#
_entry.id   AF-A0A0U1DNN8-F1
#
_cell.length_a   1.000
_cell.length_b   1.000
_cell.length_c   1.000
_cell.angle_alpha   90.00
_cell.angle_beta   90.00
_cell.angle_gamma   90.00
#
_symmetry.space_group_name_H-M   'P 1'
#
loop_
_entity.id
_entity.type
_entity.pdbx_description
1 polymer ?
#
loop_
_entity_poly.entity_id
_entity_poly.type
_entity_poly.pdbx_seq_one_letter_code
_entity_poly.pdbx_strand_id
1 'polypeptide(L)'
;MSTTWAGDSETKPAPGPLARIQALVNTIELPAGPDRLADVDDAAPWLLANGLLAEGARPTAAELDLVRQVREALRALLIHNTGGPPPQADAVAVLQALTDSSTAKVDLAPDGQVRLSAAGDGVAERLLELLLVMRDAQRDGTWARLKRAPTTSVPGRSTTAHATMAAPGA
;
A
#
# COMPACT_ATOMS: atom_id res chain seq x y z
N MET A 1 20.69 -7.70 8.64
CA MET A 1 20.71 -6.28 8.22
C MET A 1 19.26 -5.88 8.02
N SER A 2 18.70 -4.99 8.83
CA SER A 2 17.30 -4.58 8.67
C SER A 2 17.22 -3.59 7.51
N THR A 3 16.65 -4.01 6.38
CA THR A 3 16.34 -3.10 5.27
C THR A 3 15.44 -1.99 5.79
N THR A 4 15.87 -0.73 5.65
CA THR A 4 15.07 0.44 6.03
C THR A 4 14.28 0.91 4.81
N TRP A 5 12.97 0.98 4.92
CA TRP A 5 12.08 1.41 3.84
C TRP A 5 11.63 2.85 4.05
N ALA A 6 11.60 3.69 3.02
CA ALA A 6 11.16 5.08 3.20
C ALA A 6 9.72 5.16 3.75
N GLY A 7 8.86 4.22 3.35
CA GLY A 7 7.49 4.08 3.84
C GLY A 7 7.36 3.85 5.36
N ASP A 8 8.41 3.38 6.03
CA ASP A 8 8.42 3.18 7.49
C ASP A 8 8.58 4.52 8.25
N SER A 9 9.00 5.59 7.56
CA SER A 9 9.28 6.91 8.13
C SER A 9 8.26 7.99 7.72
N GLU A 10 6.98 7.60 7.56
CA GLU A 10 5.89 8.53 7.24
C GLU A 10 5.74 9.62 8.32
N THR A 11 5.90 10.88 7.92
CA THR A 11 5.88 12.03 8.85
C THR A 11 4.50 12.65 8.99
N LYS A 12 3.56 12.32 8.09
CA LYS A 12 2.17 12.79 8.11
C LYS A 12 1.23 11.60 7.91
N PRO A 13 1.09 10.73 8.93
CA PRO A 13 0.19 9.59 8.83
C PRO A 13 -1.25 10.07 8.68
N ALA A 14 -1.98 9.40 7.80
CA ALA A 14 -3.42 9.56 7.66
C ALA A 14 -4.09 9.16 8.98
N PRO A 15 -5.19 9.83 9.36
CA PRO A 15 -5.85 9.53 10.60
C PRO A 15 -6.56 8.17 10.54
N GLY A 16 -6.57 7.48 11.68
CA GLY A 16 -7.41 6.31 11.90
C GLY A 16 -7.21 5.20 10.86
N PRO A 17 -8.28 4.53 10.42
CA PRO A 17 -8.18 3.40 9.49
C PRO A 17 -7.53 3.72 8.14
N LEU A 18 -7.58 4.98 7.67
CA LEU A 18 -6.96 5.40 6.40
C LEU A 18 -5.43 5.27 6.40
N ALA A 19 -4.79 5.24 7.57
CA ALA A 19 -3.36 4.98 7.71
C ALA A 19 -2.94 3.66 7.03
N ARG A 20 -3.83 2.65 7.03
CA ARG A 20 -3.56 1.33 6.43
C ARG A 20 -3.47 1.40 4.92
N ILE A 21 -4.36 2.17 4.28
CA ILE A 21 -4.34 2.41 2.84
C ILE A 21 -3.08 3.21 2.47
N GLN A 22 -2.77 4.26 3.24
CA GLN A 22 -1.55 5.05 3.03
C GLN A 22 -0.29 4.19 3.14
N ALA A 23 -0.19 3.35 4.18
CA ALA A 23 0.93 2.46 4.39
C ALA A 23 1.12 1.52 3.18
N LEU A 24 0.04 0.93 2.66
CA LEU A 24 0.10 0.08 1.47
C LEU A 24 0.61 0.81 0.24
N VAL A 25 0.06 1.99 -0.07
CA VAL A 25 0.51 2.75 -1.26
C VAL A 25 1.93 3.27 -1.15
N ASN A 26 2.45 3.40 0.08
CA ASN A 26 3.82 3.83 0.38
C ASN A 26 4.85 2.68 0.38
N THR A 27 4.45 1.44 0.06
CA THR A 27 5.39 0.30 -0.09
C THR A 27 6.26 0.38 -1.35
N ILE A 28 6.00 1.34 -2.24
CA ILE A 28 6.81 1.58 -3.44
C ILE A 28 7.28 3.03 -3.48
N GLU A 29 8.57 3.21 -3.75
CA GLU A 29 9.19 4.50 -3.97
C GLU A 29 9.22 4.82 -5.47
N LEU A 30 8.58 5.93 -5.88
CA LEU A 30 8.51 6.36 -7.29
C LEU A 30 9.23 7.71 -7.49
N PRO A 31 9.68 8.03 -8.72
CA PRO A 31 9.54 7.27 -9.96
C PRO A 31 10.55 6.12 -10.14
N ALA A 32 11.62 6.09 -9.35
CA ALA A 32 12.71 5.12 -9.50
C ALA A 32 13.31 4.74 -8.14
N GLY A 33 12.53 4.06 -7.31
CA GLY A 33 12.96 3.53 -6.02
C GLY A 33 12.52 2.07 -5.82
N PRO A 34 12.88 1.47 -4.67
CA PRO A 34 12.59 0.07 -4.42
C PRO A 34 11.09 -0.17 -4.20
N ASP A 35 10.63 -1.36 -4.60
CA ASP A 35 9.29 -1.87 -4.33
C ASP A 35 9.40 -2.95 -3.25
N ARG A 36 8.92 -2.67 -2.04
CA ARG A 36 8.94 -3.61 -0.90
C ARG A 36 8.18 -4.89 -1.17
N LEU A 37 7.17 -4.81 -2.04
CA LEU A 37 6.34 -5.95 -2.38
C LEU A 37 6.90 -6.75 -3.56
N ALA A 38 8.06 -6.37 -4.11
CA ALA A 38 8.69 -7.12 -5.20
C ALA A 38 9.39 -8.41 -4.73
N ASP A 39 9.79 -8.48 -3.45
CA ASP A 39 10.43 -9.64 -2.85
C ASP A 39 9.60 -10.17 -1.68
N VAL A 40 9.38 -11.49 -1.62
CA VAL A 40 8.58 -12.15 -0.58
C VAL A 40 9.21 -12.02 0.81
N ASP A 41 10.53 -11.96 0.91
CA ASP A 41 11.23 -11.84 2.19
C ASP A 41 11.12 -10.43 2.78
N ASP A 42 10.95 -9.42 1.94
CA ASP A 42 10.65 -8.04 2.37
C ASP A 42 9.16 -7.80 2.58
N ALA A 43 8.31 -8.44 1.78
CA ALA A 43 6.86 -8.29 1.80
C ALA A 43 6.21 -9.01 2.99
N ALA A 44 6.56 -10.26 3.27
CA ALA A 44 5.87 -11.07 4.28
C ALA A 44 5.89 -10.44 5.69
N PRO A 45 7.03 -9.93 6.21
CA PRO A 45 7.05 -9.25 7.50
C PRO A 45 6.18 -7.99 7.52
N TRP A 46 6.12 -7.26 6.41
CA TRP A 46 5.32 -6.04 6.30
C TRP A 46 3.82 -6.33 6.24
N LEU A 47 3.42 -7.32 5.44
CA LEU A 47 2.02 -7.74 5.33
C LEU A 47 1.50 -8.23 6.67
N LEU A 48 2.31 -8.99 7.41
CA LEU A 48 1.98 -9.42 8.76
C LEU A 48 1.78 -8.22 9.69
N ALA A 49 2.77 -7.30 9.74
CA ALA A 49 2.71 -6.11 10.59
C ALA A 49 1.53 -5.18 10.28
N ASN A 50 1.01 -5.20 9.05
CA ASN A 50 -0.14 -4.38 8.61
C ASN A 50 -1.47 -5.14 8.61
N GLY A 51 -1.48 -6.38 9.14
CA GLY A 51 -2.67 -7.22 9.25
C GLY A 51 -3.24 -7.71 7.92
N LEU A 52 -2.39 -7.76 6.89
CA LEU A 52 -2.69 -8.25 5.53
C LEU A 52 -2.27 -9.71 5.33
N LEU A 53 -1.62 -10.32 6.31
CA LEU A 53 -1.19 -11.72 6.31
C LEU A 53 -1.38 -12.30 7.72
N ALA A 54 -1.78 -13.56 7.80
CA ALA A 54 -1.91 -14.27 9.07
C ALA A 54 -0.56 -14.60 9.71
N GLU A 55 -0.52 -14.74 11.04
CA GLU A 55 0.68 -15.17 11.76
C GLU A 55 1.16 -16.54 11.26
N GLY A 56 2.47 -16.66 11.02
CA GLY A 56 3.09 -17.90 10.52
C GLY A 56 2.81 -18.20 9.03
N ALA A 57 1.99 -17.41 8.34
CA ALA A 57 1.76 -17.56 6.92
C ALA A 57 2.88 -16.92 6.08
N ARG A 58 3.02 -17.40 4.84
CA ARG A 58 3.86 -16.83 3.78
C ARG A 58 2.97 -16.59 2.57
N PRO A 59 2.97 -15.39 1.98
CA PRO A 59 2.13 -15.12 0.84
C PRO A 59 2.66 -15.91 -0.37
N THR A 60 1.73 -16.46 -1.14
CA THR A 60 2.03 -17.03 -2.46
C THR A 60 2.40 -15.91 -3.44
N ALA A 61 3.02 -16.29 -4.57
CA ALA A 61 3.32 -15.33 -5.64
C ALA A 61 2.04 -14.66 -6.19
N ALA A 62 0.93 -15.40 -6.28
CA ALA A 62 -0.35 -14.87 -6.74
C ALA A 62 -0.98 -13.87 -5.74
N GLU A 63 -0.89 -14.14 -4.44
CA GLU A 63 -1.35 -13.21 -3.42
C GLU A 63 -0.49 -11.94 -3.39
N LEU A 64 0.83 -12.07 -3.51
CA LEU A 64 1.71 -10.91 -3.55
C LEU A 64 1.45 -10.05 -4.79
N ASP A 65 1.22 -10.68 -5.93
CA ASP A 65 0.82 -9.98 -7.16
C ASP A 65 -0.54 -9.27 -7.00
N LEU A 66 -1.53 -9.93 -6.40
CA LEU A 66 -2.82 -9.31 -6.07
C LEU A 66 -2.66 -8.07 -5.18
N VAL A 67 -1.84 -8.14 -4.13
CA VAL A 67 -1.57 -6.98 -3.26
C VAL A 67 -0.96 -5.81 -4.06
N ARG A 68 -0.02 -6.10 -4.97
CA ARG A 68 0.60 -5.08 -5.83
C ARG A 68 -0.40 -4.46 -6.80
N GLN A 69 -1.24 -5.27 -7.43
CA GLN A 69 -2.29 -4.78 -8.32
C GLN A 69 -3.28 -3.87 -7.57
N VAL A 70 -3.74 -4.28 -6.38
CA VAL A 70 -4.63 -3.47 -5.54
C VAL A 70 -3.95 -2.18 -5.07
N ARG A 71 -2.66 -2.23 -4.72
CA ARG A 71 -1.87 -1.04 -4.40
C ARG A 71 -1.88 -0.03 -5.54
N GLU A 72 -1.58 -0.46 -6.76
CA GLU A 72 -1.55 0.45 -7.92
C GLU A 72 -2.95 1.00 -8.24
N ALA A 73 -4.00 0.20 -8.09
CA ALA A 73 -5.37 0.67 -8.24
C ALA A 73 -5.76 1.74 -7.21
N LEU A 74 -5.42 1.53 -5.93
CA LEU A 74 -5.59 2.53 -4.88
C LEU A 74 -4.77 3.80 -5.16
N ARG A 75 -3.54 3.66 -5.66
CA ARG A 75 -2.71 4.81 -6.05
C ARG A 75 -3.35 5.62 -7.17
N ALA A 76 -3.95 4.97 -8.18
CA ALA A 76 -4.67 5.66 -9.25
C ALA A 76 -5.86 6.47 -8.71
N LEU A 77 -6.63 5.90 -7.76
CA LEU A 77 -7.71 6.61 -7.08
C LEU A 77 -7.20 7.81 -6.27
N LEU A 78 -6.10 7.66 -5.53
CA LEU A 78 -5.51 8.77 -4.76
C LEU A 78 -4.94 9.88 -5.65
N ILE A 79 -4.41 9.56 -6.84
CA ILE A 79 -4.01 10.56 -7.83
C ILE A 79 -5.23 11.38 -8.26
N HIS A 80 -6.36 10.73 -8.52
CA HIS A 80 -7.60 11.41 -8.87
C HIS A 80 -8.10 12.35 -7.76
N ASN A 81 -8.01 11.95 -6.49
CA ASN A 81 -8.35 12.81 -5.34
C ASN A 81 -7.55 14.13 -5.32
N THR A 82 -6.35 14.16 -5.91
CA THR A 82 -5.49 15.34 -5.98
C THR A 82 -5.64 16.17 -7.26
N GLY A 83 -6.69 15.93 -8.05
CA GLY A 83 -6.95 16.61 -9.32
C GLY A 83 -6.24 15.99 -10.52
N GLY A 84 -5.68 14.79 -10.35
CA GLY A 84 -5.17 13.99 -11.46
C GLY A 84 -6.29 13.39 -12.32
N PRO A 85 -5.92 12.70 -13.42
CA PRO A 85 -6.90 12.04 -14.28
C PRO A 85 -7.70 10.98 -13.51
N PRO A 86 -8.90 10.62 -13.98
CA PRO A 86 -9.63 9.49 -13.43
C PRO A 86 -8.79 8.20 -13.55
N PRO A 87 -8.98 7.24 -12.62
CA PRO A 87 -8.33 5.95 -12.72
C PRO A 87 -8.69 5.28 -14.04
N GLN A 88 -7.72 4.58 -14.63
CA GLN A 88 -7.94 3.81 -15.85
C GLN A 88 -8.85 2.60 -15.56
N ALA A 89 -9.52 2.09 -16.60
CA ALA A 89 -10.52 1.04 -16.45
C ALA A 89 -9.93 -0.27 -15.91
N ASP A 90 -8.68 -0.58 -16.25
CA ASP A 90 -7.92 -1.73 -15.76
C ASP A 90 -7.68 -1.67 -14.24
N ALA A 91 -7.30 -0.50 -13.72
CA ALA A 91 -7.12 -0.27 -12.28
C ALA A 91 -8.45 -0.48 -11.52
N VAL A 92 -9.56 0.00 -12.08
CA VAL A 92 -10.89 -0.22 -11.49
C VAL A 92 -11.30 -1.70 -11.56
N ALA A 93 -11.00 -2.39 -12.67
CA ALA A 93 -11.32 -3.79 -12.87
C ALA A 93 -10.63 -4.71 -11.84
N VAL A 94 -9.42 -4.39 -11.40
CA VAL A 94 -8.73 -5.12 -10.30
C VAL A 94 -9.55 -5.08 -9.02
N LEU A 95 -10.02 -3.89 -8.62
CA LEU A 95 -10.81 -3.74 -7.39
C LEU A 95 -12.18 -4.39 -7.52
N GLN A 96 -12.80 -4.32 -8.71
CA GLN A 96 -14.05 -5.03 -9.01
C GLN A 96 -13.89 -6.54 -8.89
N ALA A 97 -12.86 -7.12 -9.50
CA ALA A 97 -12.59 -8.56 -9.42
C ALA A 97 -12.33 -9.01 -7.97
N LEU A 98 -11.65 -8.19 -7.16
CA LEU A 98 -11.49 -8.44 -5.73
C LEU A 98 -12.84 -8.45 -5.03
N THR A 99 -13.70 -7.46 -5.26
CA THR A 99 -15.03 -7.41 -4.63
C THR A 99 -15.97 -8.50 -5.10
N ASP A 100 -15.87 -8.93 -6.36
CA ASP A 100 -16.71 -9.98 -6.95
C ASP A 100 -16.36 -11.37 -6.41
N SER A 101 -15.09 -11.60 -6.07
CA SER A 101 -14.60 -12.87 -5.53
C SER A 101 -14.60 -12.94 -4.00
N SER A 102 -14.86 -11.83 -3.32
CA SER A 102 -14.86 -11.74 -1.86
C SER A 102 -16.28 -11.62 -1.29
N THR A 103 -16.47 -12.04 -0.03
CA THR A 103 -17.76 -11.87 0.66
C THR A 103 -17.60 -10.90 1.83
N ALA A 104 -18.47 -9.90 1.93
CA ALA A 104 -18.60 -9.05 3.11
C ALA A 104 -19.70 -9.58 4.04
N LYS A 105 -19.44 -9.58 5.35
CA LYS A 105 -20.39 -9.90 6.41
C LYS A 105 -20.88 -8.62 7.07
N VAL A 106 -22.11 -8.71 7.60
CA VAL A 106 -22.72 -7.66 8.42
C VAL A 106 -22.72 -8.15 9.86
N ASP A 107 -22.05 -7.40 10.72
CA ASP A 107 -21.98 -7.68 12.15
C ASP A 107 -22.74 -6.60 12.93
N LEU A 108 -23.50 -7.00 13.95
CA LEU A 108 -24.15 -6.08 14.88
C LEU A 108 -23.38 -6.09 16.20
N ALA A 109 -22.71 -4.98 16.51
CA ALA A 109 -21.99 -4.82 17.76
C ALA A 109 -22.98 -4.69 18.95
N PRO A 110 -22.56 -4.99 20.19
CA PRO A 110 -23.43 -4.91 21.37
C PRO A 110 -24.04 -3.53 21.64
N ASP A 111 -23.44 -2.47 21.10
CA ASP A 111 -23.92 -1.08 21.16
C ASP A 111 -24.95 -0.75 20.06
N GLY A 112 -25.35 -1.74 19.25
CA GLY A 112 -26.27 -1.58 18.13
C GLY A 112 -25.64 -1.05 16.85
N GLN A 113 -24.32 -0.84 16.81
CA GLN A 113 -23.64 -0.40 15.58
C GLN A 113 -23.54 -1.53 14.56
N VAL A 114 -23.98 -1.26 13.35
CA VAL A 114 -23.84 -2.16 12.20
C VAL A 114 -22.46 -1.96 11.57
N ARG A 115 -21.69 -3.04 11.48
CA ARG A 115 -20.34 -3.05 10.92
C ARG A 115 -20.30 -3.97 9.70
N LEU A 116 -19.41 -3.64 8.76
CA LEU A 116 -19.05 -4.54 7.67
C LEU A 116 -17.66 -5.09 7.95
N SER A 117 -17.47 -6.38 7.65
CA SER A 117 -16.19 -7.08 7.73
C SER A 117 -16.07 -8.05 6.55
N ALA A 118 -14.86 -8.50 6.25
CA ALA A 118 -14.64 -9.55 5.26
C ALA A 118 -14.92 -10.94 5.84
N ALA A 119 -15.45 -11.83 5.01
CA ALA A 119 -15.78 -13.20 5.37
C ALA A 119 -14.58 -14.13 5.28
N GLY A 120 -13.62 -14.00 6.21
CA GLY A 120 -12.43 -14.85 6.25
C GLY A 120 -11.20 -14.05 6.62
N ASP A 121 -10.04 -14.68 6.53
CA ASP A 121 -8.78 -14.12 6.99
C ASP A 121 -7.62 -14.22 5.98
N GLY A 122 -7.89 -14.69 4.77
CA GLY A 122 -6.94 -14.74 3.66
C GLY A 122 -6.57 -13.36 3.11
N VAL A 123 -5.53 -13.30 2.27
CA VAL A 123 -5.00 -12.03 1.75
C VAL A 123 -6.08 -11.23 0.99
N ALA A 124 -6.92 -11.91 0.20
CA ALA A 124 -8.04 -11.28 -0.50
C ALA A 124 -9.04 -10.64 0.48
N GLU A 125 -9.42 -11.34 1.54
CA GLU A 125 -10.32 -10.81 2.57
C GLU A 125 -9.67 -9.63 3.32
N ARG A 126 -8.37 -9.69 3.62
CA ARG A 126 -7.66 -8.55 4.24
C ARG A 126 -7.60 -7.33 3.32
N LEU A 127 -7.53 -7.52 2.01
CA LEU A 127 -7.61 -6.43 1.02
C LEU A 127 -9.05 -5.90 0.91
N LEU A 128 -10.07 -6.76 1.00
CA LEU A 128 -11.46 -6.33 1.08
C LEU A 128 -11.70 -5.43 2.30
N GLU A 129 -11.11 -5.74 3.46
CA GLU A 129 -11.17 -4.86 4.65
C GLU A 129 -10.65 -3.44 4.37
N LEU A 130 -9.61 -3.29 3.53
CA LEU A 130 -9.14 -1.95 3.12
C LEU A 130 -10.17 -1.22 2.24
N LEU A 131 -10.89 -1.94 1.38
CA LEU A 131 -11.97 -1.36 0.58
C LEU A 131 -13.19 -0.98 1.44
N LEU A 132 -13.49 -1.71 2.50
CA LEU A 132 -14.51 -1.34 3.48
C LEU A 132 -14.12 -0.06 4.25
N VAL A 133 -12.83 0.07 4.63
CA VAL A 133 -12.29 1.31 5.18
C VAL A 133 -12.44 2.48 4.18
N MET A 134 -12.10 2.25 2.91
CA MET A 134 -12.26 3.26 1.87
C MET A 134 -13.73 3.68 1.71
N ARG A 135 -14.66 2.73 1.71
CA ARG A 135 -16.11 2.98 1.62
C ARG A 135 -16.60 3.85 2.78
N ASP A 136 -16.18 3.56 4.00
CA ASP A 136 -16.57 4.37 5.18
C ASP A 136 -16.00 5.79 5.09
N ALA A 137 -14.74 5.92 4.68
CA ALA A 137 -14.10 7.22 4.44
C ALA A 137 -14.73 8.00 3.27
N GLN A 138 -15.28 7.33 2.27
CA GLN A 138 -16.03 7.96 1.19
C GLN A 138 -17.37 8.52 1.71
N ARG A 139 -18.03 7.80 2.61
CA ARG A 139 -19.31 8.21 3.21
C ARG A 139 -19.17 9.41 4.15
N ASP A 140 -18.10 9.47 4.93
CA ASP A 140 -17.84 10.58 5.86
C ASP A 140 -17.06 11.75 5.23
N GLY A 141 -16.64 11.59 3.96
CA GLY A 141 -15.93 12.61 3.19
C GLY A 141 -14.43 12.74 3.50
N THR A 142 -13.87 11.87 4.33
CA THR A 142 -12.43 11.88 4.65
C THR A 142 -11.56 11.31 3.53
N TRP A 143 -12.10 10.45 2.67
CA TRP A 143 -11.39 9.87 1.51
C TRP A 143 -10.79 10.95 0.59
N ALA A 144 -11.56 11.99 0.27
CA ALA A 144 -11.13 13.06 -0.62
C ALA A 144 -9.93 13.85 -0.07
N ARG A 145 -9.66 13.75 1.23
CA ARG A 145 -8.52 14.42 1.90
C ARG A 145 -7.27 13.55 1.92
N LEU A 146 -7.41 12.24 1.71
CA LEU A 146 -6.28 11.32 1.64
C LEU A 146 -5.48 11.60 0.38
N LYS A 147 -4.21 11.92 0.57
CA LYS A 147 -3.25 12.17 -0.50
C LYS A 147 -2.12 11.17 -0.36
N ARG A 148 -1.49 10.84 -1.49
CA ARG A 148 -0.18 10.20 -1.44
C ARG A 148 0.82 11.18 -0.82
N ALA A 149 1.57 10.74 0.18
CA ALA A 149 2.68 11.54 0.66
C ALA A 149 3.74 11.64 -0.45
N PRO A 150 4.32 12.82 -0.71
CA PRO A 150 5.51 12.88 -1.54
C PRO A 150 6.62 12.11 -0.81
N THR A 151 7.27 11.16 -1.49
CA THR A 151 8.52 10.56 -1.00
C THR A 151 9.51 11.71 -0.86
N THR A 152 9.71 12.22 0.36
CA THR A 152 10.79 13.16 0.63
C THR A 152 12.09 12.42 0.37
N SER A 153 12.81 12.79 -0.68
CA SER A 153 14.19 12.34 -0.83
C SER A 153 14.96 12.81 0.40
N VAL A 154 15.66 11.90 1.07
CA VAL A 154 16.65 12.28 2.06
C VAL A 154 17.79 12.95 1.27
N PRO A 155 18.08 14.24 1.47
CA PRO A 155 19.20 14.87 0.78
C PRO A 155 20.49 14.33 1.38
N GLY A 156 21.25 13.56 0.57
CA GLY A 156 22.67 13.31 0.82
C GLY A 156 23.08 11.85 0.96
N ARG A 157 23.32 11.18 -0.17
CA ARG A 157 24.47 10.28 -0.35
C ARG A 157 25.03 10.47 -1.75
N SER A 158 25.79 11.54 -1.94
CA SER A 158 26.74 11.64 -3.05
C SER A 158 27.88 10.66 -2.77
N THR A 159 27.82 9.46 -3.34
CA THR A 159 29.02 8.63 -3.47
C THR A 159 29.85 9.23 -4.61
N THR A 160 30.73 10.17 -4.27
CA THR A 160 31.79 10.61 -5.18
C THR A 160 32.75 9.44 -5.34
N ALA A 161 32.63 8.70 -6.45
CA ALA A 161 33.68 7.79 -6.89
C ALA A 161 34.89 8.65 -7.27
N HIS A 162 35.94 8.58 -6.45
CA HIS A 162 37.25 9.13 -6.78
C HIS A 162 37.76 8.43 -8.04
N ALA A 163 37.79 9.16 -9.16
CA ALA A 163 38.55 8.78 -10.33
C ALA A 163 40.05 8.95 -10.01
N THR A 164 40.76 7.85 -9.89
CA THR A 164 42.23 7.84 -9.88
C THR A 164 42.72 8.23 -11.26
N MET A 165 43.29 9.44 -11.35
CA MET A 165 44.13 9.89 -12.46
C MET A 165 45.35 8.98 -12.60
N ALA A 166 45.50 8.32 -13.75
CA ALA A 166 46.78 7.82 -14.21
C ALA A 166 47.54 8.99 -14.87
N ALA A 167 48.70 9.32 -14.34
CA ALA A 167 49.66 10.23 -14.99
C ALA A 167 50.48 9.47 -16.05
N PRO A 168 50.91 10.12 -17.15
CA PRO A 168 51.90 9.55 -18.06
C PRO A 168 53.31 9.88 -17.56
N GLY A 169 54.22 8.90 -17.59
CA GLY A 169 55.62 9.10 -17.21
C GLY A 169 56.56 8.23 -18.04
N ALA A 170 57.34 8.93 -18.87
CA ALA A 170 58.60 8.59 -19.53
C ALA A 170 58.62 7.45 -20.57
#